data_AF-U3TZV6-F1
#
_entry.id   AF-U3TZV6-F1
#
_cell.length_a   1.000
_cell.length_b   1.000
_cell.length_c   1.000
_cell.angle_alpha   90.00
_cell.angle_beta   90.00
_cell.angle_gamma   90.00
#
_symmetry.space_group_name_H-M   'P 1'
#
loop_
_entity.id
_entity.type
_entity.pdbx_description
1 polymer ?
#
loop_
_entity_poly.entity_id
_entity_poly.type
_entity_poly.pdbx_seq_one_letter_code
_entity_poly.pdbx_strand_id
1 'polypeptide(L)' 'MTDWIPAMPNDLLIDAQGLTIRSHDALLVDNISFTLGRERVALVGESGSGKP' A
#
# COMPACT_ATOMS: atom_id res chain seq x y z
N MET A 1 -3.52 -33.96 19.14
CA MET A 1 -3.56 -34.12 17.67
C MET A 1 -3.25 -32.74 17.12
N THR A 2 -2.12 -32.60 16.44
CA THR A 2 -1.38 -31.36 16.18
C THR A 2 -2.14 -30.33 15.33
N ASP A 3 -2.23 -29.10 15.82
CA ASP A 3 -2.41 -27.90 14.99
C ASP A 3 -1.12 -27.71 14.18
N TRP A 4 -1.04 -28.37 13.01
CA TRP A 4 0.08 -28.20 12.08
C TRP A 4 -0.23 -27.22 10.95
N ILE A 5 -1.35 -26.49 11.01
CA ILE A 5 -1.59 -25.37 10.10
C ILE A 5 -0.63 -24.26 10.53
N PRO A 6 0.42 -23.94 9.76
CA PRO A 6 1.20 -22.75 10.05
C PRO A 6 0.23 -21.57 10.06
N ALA A 7 0.18 -20.83 11.17
CA ALA A 7 -0.51 -19.54 11.20
C ALA A 7 0.01 -18.75 9.99
N MET A 8 -0.87 -18.51 9.01
CA MET A 8 -0.48 -17.83 7.79
C MET A 8 0.12 -16.49 8.21
N PRO A 9 1.37 -16.18 7.83
CA PRO A 9 1.98 -14.93 8.24
C PRO A 9 1.04 -13.82 7.77
N ASN A 10 0.61 -13.00 8.73
CA ASN A 10 -0.20 -11.79 8.60
C ASN A 10 -0.55 -11.42 7.14
N ASP A 11 -1.84 -11.35 6.80
CA ASP A 11 -2.39 -11.09 5.46
C ASP A 11 -1.88 -9.79 4.76
N LEU A 12 -0.97 -9.06 5.39
CA LEU A 12 -0.21 -7.93 4.90
C LEU A 12 0.57 -8.28 3.63
N LEU A 13 0.16 -7.68 2.51
CA LEU A 13 0.81 -7.79 1.21
C LEU A 13 1.69 -6.58 0.91
N ILE A 14 1.28 -5.39 1.35
CA ILE A 14 2.01 -4.14 1.12
C ILE A 14 2.14 -3.40 2.45
N ASP A 15 3.36 -2.98 2.78
CA ASP A 15 3.67 -2.06 3.87
C ASP A 15 4.48 -0.91 3.29
N ALA A 16 3.84 0.25 3.15
CA ALA A 16 4.45 1.47 2.68
C ALA A 16 4.68 2.40 3.88
N GLN A 17 5.93 2.81 4.10
CA GLN A 17 6.31 3.70 5.19
C GLN A 17 6.98 4.95 4.61
N GLY A 18 6.40 6.12 4.86
CA GLY A 18 6.94 7.40 4.39
C GLY A 18 7.07 7.50 2.86
N LEU A 19 6.15 6.88 2.13
CA LEU A 19 6.14 6.87 0.67
C LEU A 19 6.08 8.30 0.13
N THR A 20 7.09 8.65 -0.66
CA THR A 20 7.19 9.92 -1.37
C THR A 20 7.43 9.62 -2.84
N ILE A 21 6.59 10.16 -3.72
CA ILE A 21 6.70 9.97 -5.17
C ILE A 21 6.86 11.33 -5.83
N ARG A 22 7.92 11.47 -6.64
CA ARG A 22 8.17 12.64 -7.48
C ARG A 22 8.20 12.25 -8.94
N SER A 23 7.65 13.10 -9.79
CA SER A 23 7.76 12.98 -11.25
C SER A 23 8.13 14.35 -11.81
N HIS A 24 9.27 14.41 -12.50
CA HIS A 24 9.90 15.67 -12.91
C HIS A 24 10.01 16.63 -11.69
N ASP A 25 9.48 17.84 -11.80
CA ASP A 25 9.49 18.84 -10.72
C ASP A 25 8.27 18.73 -9.78
N ALA A 26 7.37 17.76 -10.00
CA ALA A 26 6.14 17.61 -9.22
C ALA A 26 6.28 16.58 -8.09
N LEU A 27 5.81 16.97 -6.89
CA LEU A 27 5.57 16.06 -5.77
C LEU A 27 4.16 15.47 -5.91
N LEU A 28 4.08 14.18 -6.22
CA LEU A 28 2.82 13.47 -6.48
C LEU A 28 2.25 12.80 -5.22
N VAL A 29 3.14 12.27 -4.38
CA VAL A 29 2.79 11.68 -3.09
C VAL A 29 3.80 12.20 -2.07
N ASP A 30 3.31 12.69 -0.92
CA ASP A 30 4.15 13.30 0.11
C ASP A 30 4.04 12.53 1.42
N ASN A 31 5.10 11.79 1.76
CA ASN A 31 5.31 11.12 3.04
C ASN A 31 4.08 10.42 3.63
N ILE A 32 3.46 9.51 2.86
CA ILE A 32 2.31 8.73 3.34
C ILE A 32 2.73 7.33 3.81
N SER A 33 2.04 6.82 4.81
CA SER A 33 2.20 5.44 5.27
C SER A 33 0.88 4.69 5.18
N PHE A 34 0.90 3.47 4.66
CA PHE A 34 -0.27 2.60 4.60
C PHE A 34 0.12 1.13 4.52
N THR A 35 -0.78 0.27 5.00
CA THR A 35 -0.67 -1.19 4.91
C THR A 35 -1.84 -1.75 4.13
N LEU A 36 -1.63 -2.67 3.20
CA LEU A 36 -2.69 -3.37 2.47
C LEU A 36 -2.58 -4.87 2.68
N GLY A 37 -3.73 -5.48 3.01
CA GLY A 37 -3.86 -6.93 3.12
C GLY A 37 -4.23 -7.61 1.80
N ARG A 38 -4.68 -8.86 1.87
CA ARG A 38 -5.26 -9.61 0.74
C ARG A 38 -6.70 -9.17 0.44
N GLU A 39 -6.88 -7.92 0.04
CA GLU A 39 -8.18 -7.33 -0.26
C GLU A 39 -8.17 -6.51 -1.55
N ARG A 40 -9.36 -6.23 -2.11
CA ARG A 40 -9.50 -5.38 -3.30
C ARG A 40 -9.76 -3.95 -2.86
N VAL A 41 -8.74 -3.09 -3.00
CA VAL A 41 -8.85 -1.66 -2.76
C VAL A 41 -8.91 -0.88 -4.08
N ALA A 42 -9.57 0.26 -4.08
CA ALA A 42 -9.58 1.21 -5.19
C ALA A 42 -8.79 2.45 -4.80
N LEU A 43 -7.87 2.86 -5.67
CA LEU A 43 -7.14 4.11 -5.54
C LEU A 43 -7.96 5.24 -6.18
N VAL A 44 -8.48 6.20 -5.39
CA VAL A 44 -9.47 7.20 -5.82
C VAL A 44 -9.08 8.66 -5.55
N GLY A 45 -9.60 9.61 -6.34
CA GLY A 45 -9.23 11.05 -6.36
C GLY A 45 -9.04 11.67 -7.76
N GLU A 46 -8.84 12.99 -7.80
CA GLU A 46 -8.87 13.85 -9.01
C GLU A 46 -7.78 13.52 -10.05
N SER A 47 -7.97 13.92 -11.31
CA SER A 47 -6.94 13.88 -12.36
C SER A 47 -5.63 14.53 -11.88
N GLY A 48 -4.49 13.88 -12.15
CA GLY A 48 -3.16 14.39 -11.78
C GLY A 48 -2.70 14.09 -10.35
N SER A 49 -3.51 13.44 -9.52
CA SER A 49 -3.20 13.15 -8.11
C SER A 49 -2.23 11.97 -7.85
N GLY A 50 -1.45 11.55 -8.85
CA GLY A 50 -0.40 10.54 -8.66
C GLY A 50 -0.89 9.09 -8.50
N LYS A 51 -2.07 8.77 -9.04
CA LYS A 51 -2.67 7.43 -9.03
C LYS A 51 -2.17 6.45 -10.09
N PRO A 52 -1.90 6.89 -11.34
CA PRO A 52 -1.40 5.98 -12.36
C PRO A 52 0.09 5.66 -12.14
#